data_AF-A0A0K1PVT5-F1
#
_entry.id   AF-A0A0K1PVT5-F1
#
_cell.length_a   1.000
_cell.length_b   1.000
_cell.length_c   1.000
_cell.angle_alpha   90.00
_cell.angle_beta   90.00
_cell.angle_gamma   90.00
#
_symmetry.space_group_name_H-M   'P 1'
#
loop_
_entity.id
_entity.type
_entity.pdbx_description
1 polymer ?
#
loop_
_entity_poly.entity_id
_entity_poly.type
_entity_poly.pdbx_seq_one_letter_code
_entity_poly.pdbx_strand_id
1 'polypeptide(L)'
;MEACSTSMVPQRRSSLVPVEPPSSGSASADSLSGELLDVPATVVCALCGDVDCTGCEHEQSRSGVVAIIAWEKPALPALTRLWATARATTRDAEIFFELLPDGPILPALAFAAISELLASAAMLCLFVPVAAVVAPEWLKHLVLDPHARDLTVRIALLGVPSFAALLVVAHAAHGLSVDIGAKRVGARSSRSRAIRFGLYACGWDLVMGPLGAVVVALKEGLGAGLGVFSLASSGLPTRATTSFLRGSYDLHGEPARKALGTSYVGAVVATLLGTVVTLAAIVALVFA
;
A
#
# COMPACT_ATOMS: atom_id res chain seq x y z
N MET A 1 -38.43 12.17 -33.43
CA MET A 1 -39.21 12.89 -32.40
C MET A 1 -38.88 12.23 -31.08
N GLU A 2 -37.96 12.79 -30.31
CA GLU A 2 -37.77 12.52 -28.88
C GLU A 2 -36.89 13.65 -28.33
N ALA A 3 -37.39 14.31 -27.29
CA ALA A 3 -36.93 15.61 -26.83
C ALA A 3 -35.71 15.49 -25.91
N CYS A 4 -34.64 16.21 -26.25
CA CYS A 4 -33.47 16.41 -25.41
C CYS A 4 -33.79 17.50 -24.38
N SER A 5 -33.98 17.10 -23.11
CA SER A 5 -34.25 18.01 -21.99
C SER A 5 -32.93 18.50 -21.40
N THR A 6 -32.49 19.69 -21.81
CA THR A 6 -31.36 20.42 -21.23
C THR A 6 -31.78 21.07 -19.92
N SER A 7 -31.32 20.52 -18.79
CA SER A 7 -31.44 21.15 -17.48
C SER A 7 -30.39 22.25 -17.32
N MET A 8 -30.85 23.51 -17.34
CA MET A 8 -30.04 24.69 -17.03
C MET A 8 -29.74 24.75 -15.52
N VAL A 9 -28.45 24.68 -15.17
CA VAL A 9 -27.96 25.02 -13.84
C VAL A 9 -27.75 26.54 -13.77
N PRO A 10 -28.33 27.27 -12.79
CA PRO A 10 -28.16 28.71 -12.70
C PRO A 10 -26.75 29.05 -12.21
N GLN A 11 -25.96 29.72 -13.05
CA GLN A 11 -24.70 30.34 -12.67
C GLN A 11 -24.97 31.51 -11.71
N ARG A 12 -24.67 31.30 -10.43
CA ARG A 12 -24.68 32.37 -9.43
C ARG A 12 -23.44 33.23 -9.64
N ARG A 13 -23.63 34.46 -10.16
CA ARG A 13 -22.58 35.48 -10.25
C ARG A 13 -22.14 35.86 -8.83
N SER A 14 -20.90 35.54 -8.47
CA SER A 14 -20.24 36.10 -7.28
C SER A 14 -19.96 37.59 -7.53
N SER A 15 -20.78 38.45 -6.95
CA SER A 15 -20.49 39.87 -6.79
C SER A 15 -19.36 40.02 -5.77
N LEU A 16 -18.15 40.29 -6.24
CA LEU A 16 -17.04 40.75 -5.41
C LEU A 16 -17.39 42.13 -4.86
N VAL A 17 -17.67 42.19 -3.56
CA VAL A 17 -17.82 43.46 -2.83
C VAL A 17 -16.41 43.93 -2.45
N PRO A 18 -15.98 45.15 -2.86
CA PRO A 18 -14.71 45.72 -2.43
C PRO A 18 -14.73 45.98 -0.93
N VAL A 19 -13.74 45.45 -0.21
CA VAL A 19 -13.55 45.73 1.22
C VAL A 19 -12.76 47.03 1.34
N GLU A 20 -13.43 48.10 1.78
CA GLU A 20 -12.79 49.36 2.15
C GLU A 20 -12.11 49.22 3.52
N PRO A 21 -10.88 49.74 3.69
CA PRO A 21 -10.21 49.75 4.99
C PRO A 21 -10.84 50.81 5.92
N PRO A 22 -11.07 50.50 7.20
CA PRO A 22 -11.68 51.44 8.13
C PRO A 22 -10.74 52.61 8.45
N SER A 23 -11.29 53.82 8.32
CA SER A 23 -10.70 55.08 8.76
C SER A 23 -10.62 55.16 10.28
N SER A 24 -9.46 55.53 10.79
CA SER A 24 -9.18 55.76 12.21
C SER A 24 -9.94 56.98 12.74
N GLY A 25 -11.05 56.74 13.46
CA GLY A 25 -11.80 57.75 14.20
C GLY A 25 -11.81 57.42 15.69
N SER A 26 -11.11 58.22 16.49
CA SER A 26 -11.07 58.16 17.94
C SER A 26 -12.32 58.79 18.56
N ALA A 27 -13.20 58.00 19.19
CA ALA A 27 -14.23 58.54 20.08
C ALA A 27 -14.75 57.48 21.07
N SER A 28 -14.60 57.81 22.36
CA SER A 28 -15.37 57.38 23.54
C SER A 28 -15.57 55.87 23.78
N ALA A 29 -14.78 55.34 24.73
CA ALA A 29 -14.60 53.92 25.02
C ALA A 29 -15.45 53.37 26.20
N ASP A 30 -16.70 53.80 26.42
CA ASP A 30 -17.41 53.41 27.66
C ASP A 30 -18.92 53.06 27.55
N SER A 31 -19.45 52.69 26.38
CA SER A 31 -20.89 52.34 26.30
C SER A 31 -21.34 51.34 25.22
N LEU A 32 -20.47 50.49 24.70
CA LEU A 32 -20.87 49.39 23.78
C LEU A 32 -20.21 48.03 24.12
N SER A 33 -19.93 47.78 25.40
CA SER A 33 -19.44 46.48 25.90
C SER A 33 -20.58 45.49 26.18
N GLY A 34 -21.70 45.58 25.46
CA GLY A 34 -22.91 44.81 25.75
C GLY A 34 -23.75 44.59 24.50
N GLU A 35 -23.28 43.63 23.68
CA GLU A 35 -23.95 42.89 22.59
C GLU A 35 -23.01 42.72 21.40
N LEU A 36 -21.79 42.18 21.64
CA LEU A 36 -21.29 41.24 20.65
C LEU A 36 -22.28 40.08 20.68
N LEU A 37 -23.19 40.04 19.70
CA LEU A 37 -24.01 38.88 19.42
C LEU A 37 -23.06 37.69 19.33
N ASP A 38 -23.11 36.83 20.34
CA ASP A 38 -22.41 35.55 20.40
C ASP A 38 -23.13 34.65 19.40
N VAL A 39 -22.87 34.87 18.10
CA VAL A 39 -23.41 34.06 17.02
C VAL A 39 -22.63 32.76 17.08
N PRO A 40 -23.25 31.64 17.50
CA PRO A 40 -22.55 30.37 17.55
C PRO A 40 -22.04 30.07 16.14
N ALA A 41 -20.74 29.80 16.01
CA ALA A 41 -20.16 29.37 14.76
C ALA A 41 -20.98 28.17 14.25
N THR A 42 -21.76 28.39 13.18
CA THR A 42 -22.60 27.34 12.62
C THR A 42 -21.67 26.40 11.86
N VAL A 43 -21.52 25.18 12.37
CA VAL A 43 -20.75 24.14 11.71
C VAL A 43 -21.67 23.48 10.69
N VAL A 44 -21.42 23.73 9.41
CA VAL A 44 -22.08 23.04 8.30
C VAL A 44 -21.15 22.01 7.70
N CYS A 45 -21.70 20.94 7.12
CA CYS A 45 -20.92 20.04 6.30
C CYS A 45 -20.29 20.79 5.13
N ALA A 46 -18.97 20.68 4.97
CA ALA A 46 -18.24 21.39 3.90
C ALA A 46 -18.60 20.91 2.48
N LEU A 47 -19.24 19.74 2.34
CA LEU A 47 -19.68 19.21 1.05
C LEU A 47 -21.11 19.62 0.69
N CYS A 48 -22.09 19.31 1.53
CA CYS A 48 -23.50 19.52 1.20
C CYS A 48 -24.07 20.82 1.80
N GLY A 49 -23.38 21.44 2.75
CA GLY A 49 -23.84 22.65 3.45
C GLY A 49 -24.92 22.41 4.50
N ASP A 50 -25.28 21.16 4.79
CA ASP A 50 -26.30 20.82 5.80
C ASP A 50 -25.71 20.87 7.22
N VAL A 51 -26.47 21.45 8.17
CA VAL A 51 -26.13 21.59 9.59
C VAL A 51 -26.33 20.30 10.37
N ASP A 52 -27.25 19.45 9.91
CA ASP A 52 -27.58 18.16 10.54
C ASP A 52 -27.04 16.97 9.72
N CYS A 53 -26.02 17.21 8.90
CA CYS A 53 -25.40 16.17 8.08
C CYS A 53 -24.80 15.08 8.97
N THR A 54 -25.43 13.91 9.01
CA THR A 54 -24.94 12.71 9.72
C THR A 54 -23.84 11.97 8.95
N GLY A 55 -23.41 12.53 7.82
CA GLY A 55 -22.46 11.97 6.85
C GLY A 55 -23.05 12.12 5.46
N CYS A 56 -22.33 12.75 4.53
CA CYS A 56 -22.71 12.69 3.13
C CYS A 56 -22.64 11.21 2.71
N GLU A 57 -23.59 10.66 1.95
CA GLU A 57 -23.59 9.22 1.57
C GLU A 57 -22.30 8.76 0.85
N HIS A 58 -21.43 9.69 0.45
CA HIS A 58 -20.13 9.43 -0.17
C HIS A 58 -18.94 9.56 0.80
N GLU A 59 -19.18 9.81 2.08
CA GLU A 59 -18.17 9.93 3.12
C GLU A 59 -17.82 8.54 3.67
N GLN A 60 -17.18 7.72 2.84
CA GLN A 60 -16.47 6.52 3.32
C GLN A 60 -15.24 6.87 4.18
N SER A 61 -14.87 8.14 4.26
CA SER A 61 -13.93 8.67 5.24
C SER A 61 -14.64 8.87 6.57
N ARG A 62 -14.78 7.79 7.36
CA ARG A 62 -15.00 7.90 8.82
C ARG A 62 -14.11 9.01 9.36
N SER A 63 -14.70 9.97 10.08
CA SER A 63 -14.07 11.19 10.62
C SER A 63 -12.55 11.09 10.84
N GLY A 64 -11.78 11.65 9.90
CA GLY A 64 -10.46 12.26 10.12
C GLY A 64 -9.21 11.39 10.21
N VAL A 65 -9.30 10.08 10.50
CA VAL A 65 -8.09 9.24 10.66
C VAL A 65 -7.81 8.45 9.39
N VAL A 66 -7.13 9.06 8.43
CA VAL A 66 -6.62 8.38 7.24
C VAL A 66 -5.26 7.75 7.57
N ALA A 67 -5.02 6.52 7.10
CA ALA A 67 -3.69 5.91 7.23
C ALA A 67 -2.65 6.80 6.55
N ILE A 68 -1.72 7.34 7.35
CA ILE A 68 -0.59 8.10 6.84
C ILE A 68 0.44 7.12 6.29
N ILE A 69 0.58 7.08 4.97
CA ILE A 69 1.59 6.25 4.31
C ILE A 69 2.93 7.00 4.34
N ALA A 70 3.85 6.57 5.21
CA ALA A 70 5.15 7.22 5.36
C ALA A 70 5.93 7.27 4.03
N TRP A 71 5.80 6.23 3.19
CA TRP A 71 6.38 6.18 1.85
C TRP A 71 5.88 7.28 0.92
N GLU A 72 4.71 7.88 1.14
CA GLU A 72 4.22 8.96 0.29
C GLU A 72 4.63 10.36 0.81
N LYS A 73 5.25 10.46 2.00
CA LYS A 73 5.66 11.73 2.62
C LYS A 73 7.12 12.11 2.32
N PRO A 74 7.39 13.20 1.58
CA PRO A 74 8.76 13.57 1.21
C PRO A 74 9.61 14.10 2.38
N ALA A 75 9.00 14.47 3.51
CA ALA A 75 9.69 15.11 4.64
C ALA A 75 10.66 14.20 5.43
N LEU A 76 10.62 12.89 5.20
CA LEU A 76 11.46 11.92 5.91
C LEU A 76 12.51 11.28 4.97
N PRO A 77 13.67 10.85 5.49
CA PRO A 77 14.63 10.07 4.72
C PRO A 77 14.01 8.81 4.11
N ALA A 78 14.43 8.44 2.89
CA ALA A 78 13.83 7.33 2.13
C ALA A 78 13.84 5.99 2.90
N LEU A 79 14.95 5.67 3.58
CA LEU A 79 15.07 4.44 4.36
C LEU A 79 14.11 4.42 5.57
N THR A 80 13.93 5.56 6.24
CA THR A 80 12.98 5.71 7.34
C THR A 80 11.55 5.51 6.84
N ARG A 81 11.21 6.09 5.68
CA ARG A 81 9.90 5.94 5.04
C ARG A 81 9.61 4.50 4.62
N LEU A 82 10.60 3.83 4.03
CA LEU A 82 10.51 2.42 3.63
C LEU A 82 10.21 1.54 4.84
N TRP A 83 11.03 1.62 5.89
CA TRP A 83 10.85 0.80 7.08
C TRP A 83 9.59 1.12 7.86
N ALA A 84 9.21 2.38 7.98
CA ALA A 84 7.97 2.78 8.64
C ALA A 84 6.74 2.22 7.90
N THR A 85 6.74 2.30 6.56
CA THR A 85 5.65 1.76 5.74
C THR A 85 5.61 0.24 5.81
N ALA A 86 6.74 -0.43 5.66
CA ALA A 86 6.81 -1.90 5.72
C ALA A 86 6.39 -2.43 7.10
N ARG A 87 6.81 -1.76 8.19
CA ARG A 87 6.33 -2.11 9.54
C ARG A 87 4.83 -1.89 9.70
N ALA A 88 4.29 -0.77 9.22
CA ALA A 88 2.85 -0.50 9.30
C ALA A 88 2.03 -1.53 8.52
N THR A 89 2.47 -1.92 7.32
CA THR A 89 1.79 -2.93 6.51
C THR A 89 1.88 -4.34 7.10
N THR A 90 2.85 -4.60 7.98
CA THR A 90 3.09 -5.93 8.58
C THR A 90 2.54 -6.06 10.01
N ARG A 91 2.92 -5.15 10.91
CA ARG A 91 2.53 -5.20 12.34
C ARG A 91 1.14 -4.60 12.59
N ASP A 92 0.81 -3.52 11.87
CA ASP A 92 -0.45 -2.79 12.01
C ASP A 92 -1.37 -3.00 10.80
N ALA A 93 -1.23 -4.15 10.13
CA ALA A 93 -1.80 -4.43 8.82
C ALA A 93 -3.31 -4.22 8.76
N GLU A 94 -4.04 -4.65 9.79
CA GLU A 94 -5.50 -4.50 9.83
C GLU A 94 -5.93 -3.03 9.74
N ILE A 95 -5.38 -2.18 10.60
CA ILE A 95 -5.70 -0.75 10.65
C ILE A 95 -5.20 -0.07 9.38
N PHE A 96 -3.97 -0.38 8.96
CA PHE A 96 -3.35 0.22 7.77
C PHE A 96 -4.18 -0.04 6.51
N PHE A 97 -4.60 -1.29 6.28
CA PHE A 97 -5.31 -1.67 5.06
C PHE A 97 -6.81 -1.37 5.13
N GLU A 98 -7.43 -1.37 6.31
CA GLU A 98 -8.81 -0.88 6.47
C GLU A 98 -8.90 0.62 6.14
N LEU A 99 -7.90 1.41 6.52
CA LEU A 99 -7.87 2.87 6.33
C LEU A 99 -7.04 3.30 5.11
N LEU A 100 -6.75 2.38 4.18
CA LEU A 100 -5.88 2.66 3.02
C LEU A 100 -6.55 3.70 2.10
N PRO A 101 -5.98 4.91 1.94
CA PRO A 101 -6.57 5.92 1.08
C PRO A 101 -6.39 5.60 -0.41
N ASP A 102 -7.28 6.17 -1.21
CA ASP A 102 -7.04 6.33 -2.63
C ASP A 102 -5.79 7.19 -2.88
N GLY A 103 -5.19 7.02 -4.05
CA GLY A 103 -4.03 7.80 -4.45
C GLY A 103 -3.38 7.28 -5.72
N PRO A 104 -2.28 7.90 -6.14
CA PRO A 104 -1.54 7.45 -7.33
C PRO A 104 -0.95 6.04 -7.11
N ILE A 105 -0.87 5.25 -8.18
CA ILE A 105 -0.25 3.91 -8.14
C ILE A 105 1.27 4.01 -8.09
N LEU A 106 1.86 5.04 -8.70
CA LEU A 106 3.31 5.13 -8.88
C LEU A 106 4.11 5.11 -7.57
N PRO A 107 3.73 5.83 -6.49
CA PRO A 107 4.43 5.70 -5.21
C PRO A 107 4.36 4.30 -4.62
N ALA A 108 3.19 3.64 -4.67
CA ALA A 108 3.03 2.27 -4.20
C ALA A 108 3.89 1.30 -5.01
N LEU A 109 3.99 1.49 -6.33
CA LEU A 109 4.84 0.69 -7.20
C LEU A 109 6.32 0.85 -6.87
N ALA A 110 6.77 2.09 -6.60
CA ALA A 110 8.15 2.35 -6.19
C ALA A 110 8.48 1.70 -4.83
N PHE A 111 7.54 1.74 -3.88
CA PHE A 111 7.67 1.03 -2.60
C PHE A 111 7.80 -0.48 -2.80
N ALA A 112 6.91 -1.05 -3.62
CA ALA A 112 6.89 -2.47 -3.93
C ALA A 112 8.21 -2.91 -4.55
N ALA A 113 8.67 -2.20 -5.60
CA ALA A 113 9.91 -2.52 -6.30
C ALA A 113 11.14 -2.51 -5.38
N ILE A 114 11.26 -1.50 -4.51
CA ILE A 114 12.38 -1.42 -3.56
C ILE A 114 12.27 -2.52 -2.49
N SER A 115 11.08 -2.78 -1.96
CA SER A 115 10.86 -3.81 -0.94
C SER A 115 11.22 -5.20 -1.47
N GLU A 116 10.74 -5.54 -2.66
CA GLU A 116 10.99 -6.83 -3.29
C GLU A 116 12.44 -7.01 -3.73
N LEU A 117 13.08 -5.95 -4.23
CA LEU A 117 14.49 -6.00 -4.60
C LEU A 117 15.37 -6.28 -3.37
N LEU A 118 15.09 -5.58 -2.26
CA LEU A 118 15.83 -5.78 -1.01
C LEU A 118 15.54 -7.15 -0.40
N ALA A 119 14.29 -7.61 -0.40
CA ALA A 119 13.90 -8.93 0.09
C ALA A 119 14.59 -10.04 -0.73
N SER A 120 14.54 -9.96 -2.06
CA SER A 120 15.17 -10.91 -2.98
C SER A 120 16.69 -10.94 -2.83
N ALA A 121 17.33 -9.76 -2.75
CA ALA A 121 18.77 -9.67 -2.53
C ALA A 121 19.17 -10.26 -1.16
N ALA A 122 18.39 -10.00 -0.11
CA ALA A 122 18.64 -10.56 1.21
C ALA A 122 18.49 -12.09 1.24
N MET A 123 17.50 -12.64 0.53
CA MET A 123 17.35 -14.08 0.35
C MET A 123 18.54 -14.70 -0.37
N LEU A 124 19.03 -14.07 -1.45
CA LEU A 124 20.23 -14.52 -2.14
C LEU A 124 21.46 -14.49 -1.21
N CYS A 125 21.64 -13.41 -0.45
CA CYS A 125 22.73 -13.30 0.53
C CYS A 125 22.63 -14.37 1.62
N LEU A 126 21.43 -14.74 2.09
CA LEU A 126 21.24 -15.82 3.05
C LEU A 126 21.51 -17.21 2.44
N PHE A 127 21.25 -17.38 1.14
CA PHE A 127 21.52 -18.63 0.45
C PHE A 127 23.03 -18.92 0.33
N VAL A 128 23.87 -17.89 0.14
CA VAL A 128 25.34 -18.05 -0.01
C VAL A 128 26.00 -18.86 1.12
N PRO A 129 25.83 -18.54 2.42
CA PRO A 129 26.42 -19.34 3.50
C PRO A 129 25.85 -20.76 3.57
N VAL A 130 24.57 -20.96 3.23
CA VAL A 130 23.97 -22.31 3.16
C VAL A 130 24.64 -23.12 2.05
N ALA A 131 24.79 -22.54 0.86
CA ALA A 131 25.48 -23.18 -0.25
C ALA A 131 26.96 -23.45 0.06
N ALA A 132 27.63 -22.57 0.80
CA ALA A 132 29.00 -22.77 1.24
C ALA A 132 29.16 -24.02 2.13
N VAL A 133 28.15 -24.34 2.95
CA VAL A 133 28.16 -25.53 3.81
C VAL A 133 27.72 -26.79 3.06
N VAL A 134 26.64 -26.69 2.28
CA VAL A 134 26.01 -27.86 1.63
C VAL A 134 26.72 -28.28 0.35
N ALA A 135 27.27 -27.32 -0.41
CA ALA A 135 27.89 -27.55 -1.72
C ALA A 135 29.16 -26.69 -1.91
N PRO A 136 30.19 -26.86 -1.05
CA PRO A 136 31.39 -26.02 -1.07
C PRO A 136 32.13 -26.06 -2.41
N GLU A 137 32.22 -27.23 -3.06
CA GLU A 137 32.91 -27.36 -4.36
C GLU A 137 32.17 -26.64 -5.49
N TRP A 138 30.83 -26.62 -5.45
CA TRP A 138 30.04 -25.83 -6.40
C TRP A 138 30.29 -24.34 -6.22
N LEU A 139 30.27 -23.84 -4.98
CA LEU A 139 30.54 -22.44 -4.71
C LEU A 139 31.97 -22.04 -5.09
N LYS A 140 32.97 -22.91 -4.84
CA LYS A 140 34.35 -22.70 -5.33
C LYS A 140 34.39 -22.60 -6.84
N HIS A 141 33.68 -23.48 -7.56
CA HIS A 141 33.60 -23.41 -9.01
C HIS A 141 33.03 -22.07 -9.48
N LEU A 142 31.92 -21.60 -8.89
CA LEU A 142 31.33 -20.30 -9.25
C LEU A 142 32.27 -19.10 -9.00
N VAL A 143 33.18 -19.19 -8.03
CA VAL A 143 34.08 -18.08 -7.65
C VAL A 143 35.41 -18.12 -8.39
N LEU A 144 35.98 -19.32 -8.56
CA LEU A 144 37.34 -19.52 -9.07
C LEU A 144 37.39 -19.71 -10.59
N ASP A 145 36.36 -20.31 -11.20
CA ASP A 145 36.29 -20.43 -12.66
C ASP A 145 35.84 -19.10 -13.29
N PRO A 146 36.66 -18.46 -14.16
CA PRO A 146 36.32 -17.15 -14.73
C PRO A 146 35.00 -17.14 -15.52
N HIS A 147 34.69 -18.24 -16.21
CA HIS A 147 33.48 -18.35 -17.02
C HIS A 147 32.24 -18.49 -16.14
N ALA A 148 32.26 -19.43 -15.19
CA ALA A 148 31.18 -19.60 -14.20
C ALA A 148 30.94 -18.32 -13.39
N ARG A 149 32.01 -17.60 -13.02
CA ARG A 149 31.90 -16.33 -12.29
C ARG A 149 31.20 -15.23 -13.10
N ASP A 150 31.59 -15.03 -14.36
CA ASP A 150 30.93 -14.05 -15.24
C ASP A 150 29.45 -14.38 -15.41
N LEU A 151 29.13 -15.65 -15.68
CA LEU A 151 27.74 -16.10 -15.78
C LEU A 151 26.97 -15.89 -14.47
N THR A 152 27.56 -16.22 -13.32
CA THR A 152 26.94 -16.03 -11.99
C THR A 152 26.64 -14.56 -11.72
N VAL A 153 27.57 -13.65 -12.02
CA VAL A 153 27.36 -12.21 -11.84
C VAL A 153 26.25 -11.71 -12.76
N ARG A 154 26.21 -12.13 -14.02
CA ARG A 154 25.13 -11.77 -14.95
C ARG A 154 23.77 -12.28 -14.47
N ILE A 155 23.69 -13.54 -14.05
CA ILE A 155 22.48 -14.14 -13.48
C ILE A 155 22.06 -13.38 -12.23
N ALA A 156 22.97 -13.00 -11.34
CA ALA A 156 22.61 -12.23 -10.14
C ALA A 156 22.10 -10.82 -10.51
N LEU A 157 22.80 -10.09 -11.38
CA LEU A 157 22.46 -8.72 -11.76
C LEU A 157 21.16 -8.62 -12.56
N LEU A 158 20.84 -9.62 -13.39
CA LEU A 158 19.60 -9.63 -14.18
C LEU A 158 18.47 -10.41 -13.49
N GLY A 159 18.81 -11.52 -12.86
CA GLY A 159 17.86 -12.43 -12.22
C GLY A 159 17.23 -11.83 -10.98
N VAL A 160 18.01 -11.16 -10.11
CA VAL A 160 17.45 -10.56 -8.87
C VAL A 160 16.42 -9.46 -9.19
N PRO A 161 16.69 -8.47 -10.07
CA PRO A 161 15.68 -7.47 -10.43
C PRO A 161 14.50 -8.07 -11.20
N SER A 162 14.73 -9.04 -12.08
CA SER A 162 13.65 -9.70 -12.83
C SER A 162 12.73 -10.49 -11.90
N PHE A 163 13.29 -11.19 -10.92
CA PHE A 163 12.53 -11.90 -9.90
C PHE A 163 11.75 -10.94 -9.01
N ALA A 164 12.36 -9.84 -8.55
CA ALA A 164 11.68 -8.80 -7.82
C ALA A 164 10.50 -8.19 -8.62
N ALA A 165 10.69 -7.90 -9.90
CA ALA A 165 9.63 -7.39 -10.77
C ALA A 165 8.45 -8.39 -10.89
N LEU A 166 8.75 -9.68 -10.98
CA LEU A 166 7.75 -10.74 -11.00
C LEU A 166 6.96 -10.80 -9.69
N LEU A 167 7.62 -10.67 -8.53
CA LEU A 167 6.96 -10.63 -7.23
C LEU A 167 6.06 -9.39 -7.09
N VAL A 168 6.51 -8.22 -7.53
CA VAL A 168 5.68 -7.00 -7.59
C VAL A 168 4.41 -7.23 -8.42
N VAL A 169 4.54 -7.86 -9.58
CA VAL A 169 3.39 -8.20 -10.44
C VAL A 169 2.45 -9.18 -9.74
N ALA A 170 2.99 -10.19 -9.05
CA ALA A 170 2.19 -11.15 -8.29
C ALA A 170 1.38 -10.48 -7.18
N HIS A 171 1.97 -9.55 -6.43
CA HIS A 171 1.29 -8.75 -5.42
C HIS A 171 0.21 -7.84 -6.00
N ALA A 172 0.51 -7.15 -7.10
CA ALA A 172 -0.50 -6.35 -7.81
C ALA A 172 -1.66 -7.20 -8.33
N ALA A 173 -1.37 -8.41 -8.85
CA ALA A 173 -2.37 -9.37 -9.30
C ALA A 173 -3.21 -9.91 -8.12
N HIS A 174 -2.59 -10.15 -6.96
CA HIS A 174 -3.30 -10.48 -5.73
C HIS A 174 -4.28 -9.37 -5.35
N GLY A 175 -3.84 -8.11 -5.33
CA GLY A 175 -4.72 -6.96 -5.11
C GLY A 175 -5.89 -6.90 -6.10
N LEU A 176 -5.62 -7.04 -7.39
CA LEU A 176 -6.68 -7.08 -8.43
C LEU A 176 -7.66 -8.24 -8.24
N SER A 177 -7.19 -9.41 -7.81
CA SER A 177 -8.05 -10.56 -7.55
C SER A 177 -9.00 -10.31 -6.37
N VAL A 178 -8.61 -9.49 -5.40
CA VAL A 178 -9.51 -9.01 -4.34
C VAL A 178 -10.63 -8.13 -4.92
N ASP A 179 -10.32 -7.15 -5.78
CA ASP A 179 -11.33 -6.32 -6.45
C ASP A 179 -12.30 -7.17 -7.29
N ILE A 180 -11.78 -8.14 -8.03
CA ILE A 180 -12.61 -9.08 -8.80
C ILE A 180 -13.53 -9.88 -7.87
N GLY A 181 -13.00 -10.37 -6.75
CA GLY A 181 -13.77 -11.07 -5.73
C GLY A 181 -14.88 -10.22 -5.12
N ALA A 182 -14.57 -8.97 -4.78
CA ALA A 182 -15.51 -8.00 -4.22
C ALA A 182 -16.64 -7.68 -5.22
N LYS A 183 -16.30 -7.46 -6.49
CA LYS A 183 -17.29 -7.23 -7.56
C LYS A 183 -18.23 -8.41 -7.77
N ARG A 184 -17.72 -9.64 -7.68
CA ARG A 184 -18.54 -10.86 -7.82
C ARG A 184 -19.61 -10.99 -6.73
N VAL A 185 -19.42 -10.34 -5.58
CA VAL A 185 -20.41 -10.30 -4.49
C VAL A 185 -21.22 -9.01 -4.45
N GLY A 186 -21.17 -8.21 -5.53
CA GLY A 186 -22.00 -7.01 -5.71
C GLY A 186 -21.38 -5.70 -5.25
N ALA A 187 -20.13 -5.69 -4.76
CA ALA A 187 -19.47 -4.45 -4.37
C ALA A 187 -19.07 -3.60 -5.59
N ARG A 188 -19.03 -2.27 -5.41
CA ARG A 188 -18.48 -1.34 -6.40
C ARG A 188 -16.97 -1.55 -6.52
N SER A 189 -16.45 -1.50 -7.74
CA SER A 189 -15.00 -1.64 -7.96
C SER A 189 -14.21 -0.51 -7.32
N SER A 190 -13.08 -0.85 -6.70
CA SER A 190 -12.08 0.08 -6.19
C SER A 190 -10.69 -0.36 -6.67
N ARG A 191 -10.58 -0.55 -7.98
CA ARG A 191 -9.40 -1.14 -8.64
C ARG A 191 -8.08 -0.45 -8.27
N SER A 192 -8.06 0.88 -8.21
CA SER A 192 -6.85 1.64 -7.84
C SER A 192 -6.39 1.29 -6.42
N ARG A 193 -7.33 1.29 -5.47
CA ARG A 193 -7.05 0.97 -4.07
C ARG A 193 -6.65 -0.49 -3.88
N ALA A 194 -7.26 -1.40 -4.64
CA ALA A 194 -6.90 -2.81 -4.67
C ALA A 194 -5.48 -3.06 -5.20
N ILE A 195 -5.06 -2.36 -6.26
CA ILE A 195 -3.67 -2.43 -6.72
C ILE A 195 -2.73 -1.88 -5.65
N ARG A 196 -3.07 -0.74 -5.03
CA ARG A 196 -2.28 -0.16 -3.91
C ARG A 196 -2.16 -1.14 -2.74
N PHE A 197 -3.24 -1.83 -2.37
CA PHE A 197 -3.23 -2.87 -1.34
C PHE A 197 -2.18 -3.93 -1.64
N GLY A 198 -2.21 -4.49 -2.86
CA GLY A 198 -1.21 -5.47 -3.30
C GLY A 198 0.21 -4.93 -3.25
N LEU A 199 0.46 -3.75 -3.82
CA LEU A 199 1.79 -3.16 -3.86
C LEU A 199 2.36 -2.82 -2.46
N TYR A 200 1.52 -2.37 -1.53
CA TYR A 200 1.95 -2.14 -0.15
C TYR A 200 2.13 -3.44 0.65
N ALA A 201 1.49 -4.54 0.23
CA ALA A 201 1.70 -5.87 0.81
C ALA A 201 3.12 -6.43 0.54
N CYS A 202 3.85 -5.95 -0.47
CA CYS A 202 5.29 -6.26 -0.66
C CYS A 202 6.15 -5.90 0.57
N GLY A 203 5.68 -5.00 1.45
CA GLY A 203 6.36 -4.68 2.71
C GLY A 203 6.48 -5.89 3.66
N TRP A 204 5.59 -6.88 3.50
CA TRP A 204 5.60 -8.11 4.29
C TRP A 204 6.86 -8.92 4.03
N ASP A 205 7.27 -9.06 2.76
CA ASP A 205 8.44 -9.86 2.37
C ASP A 205 9.74 -9.23 2.90
N LEU A 206 9.78 -7.90 2.94
CA LEU A 206 10.90 -7.14 3.52
C LEU A 206 11.00 -7.36 5.05
N VAL A 207 9.88 -7.31 5.77
CA VAL A 207 9.85 -7.40 7.24
C VAL A 207 9.92 -8.83 7.75
N MET A 208 9.27 -9.77 7.07
CA MET A 208 9.22 -11.18 7.46
C MET A 208 10.38 -12.00 6.89
N GLY A 209 11.08 -11.47 5.87
CA GLY A 209 12.25 -12.09 5.29
C GLY A 209 13.54 -11.93 6.12
N PRO A 210 14.68 -12.41 5.58
CA PRO A 210 15.96 -12.42 6.30
C PRO A 210 16.41 -11.02 6.73
N LEU A 211 16.18 -10.01 5.90
CA LEU A 211 16.58 -8.63 6.21
C LEU A 211 15.81 -8.09 7.42
N GLY A 212 14.50 -8.30 7.47
CA GLY A 212 13.68 -7.92 8.61
C GLY A 212 14.08 -8.67 9.89
N ALA A 213 14.36 -9.97 9.80
CA ALA A 213 14.86 -10.76 10.93
C ALA A 213 16.17 -10.18 11.49
N VAL A 214 17.12 -9.81 10.64
CA VAL A 214 18.38 -9.15 11.06
C VAL A 214 18.13 -7.80 11.70
N VAL A 215 17.30 -6.94 11.09
CA VAL A 215 17.01 -5.60 11.63
C VAL A 215 16.31 -5.68 12.98
N VAL A 216 15.35 -6.60 13.13
CA VAL A 216 14.67 -6.84 14.42
C VAL A 216 15.64 -7.41 15.43
N ALA A 217 16.49 -8.38 15.06
CA ALA A 217 17.50 -8.93 15.96
C ALA A 217 18.46 -7.87 16.50
N LEU A 218 18.89 -6.93 15.65
CA LEU A 218 19.79 -5.85 16.04
C LEU A 218 19.13 -4.79 16.92
N LYS A 219 17.83 -4.52 16.74
CA LYS A 219 17.10 -3.46 17.48
C LYS A 219 16.38 -3.95 18.73
N GLU A 220 15.80 -5.15 18.66
CA GLU A 220 14.87 -5.71 19.64
C GLU A 220 15.44 -7.00 20.28
N GLY A 221 16.59 -7.51 19.80
CA GLY A 221 17.30 -8.68 20.33
C GLY A 221 17.04 -9.98 19.54
N LEU A 222 17.95 -10.96 19.68
CA LEU A 222 17.93 -12.22 18.91
C LEU A 222 16.60 -13.00 19.04
N GLY A 223 16.00 -13.03 20.23
CA GLY A 223 14.72 -13.69 20.47
C GLY A 223 13.58 -13.07 19.66
N ALA A 224 13.55 -11.74 19.56
CA ALA A 224 12.57 -11.03 18.74
C ALA A 224 12.79 -11.30 17.24
N GLY A 225 14.05 -11.41 16.80
CA GLY A 225 14.40 -11.76 15.42
C GLY A 225 13.88 -13.14 15.00
N LEU A 226 14.01 -14.15 15.88
CA LEU A 226 13.44 -15.49 15.64
C LEU A 226 11.91 -15.49 15.67
N GLY A 227 11.30 -14.59 16.44
CA GLY A 227 9.85 -14.40 16.50
C GLY A 227 9.21 -13.84 15.22
N VAL A 228 10.01 -13.29 14.29
CA VAL A 228 9.51 -12.76 13.01
C VAL A 228 8.82 -13.84 12.17
N PHE A 229 9.30 -15.09 12.24
CA PHE A 229 8.65 -16.21 11.54
C PHE A 229 7.27 -16.56 12.12
N SER A 230 7.04 -16.30 13.41
CA SER A 230 5.73 -16.48 14.04
C SER A 230 4.69 -15.50 13.46
N LEU A 231 5.12 -14.27 13.11
CA LEU A 231 4.26 -13.30 12.44
C LEU A 231 3.82 -13.80 11.05
N ALA A 232 4.71 -14.44 10.30
CA ALA A 232 4.36 -15.06 9.01
C ALA A 232 3.29 -16.16 9.17
N SER A 233 3.35 -16.94 10.26
CA SER A 233 2.33 -17.96 10.57
C SER A 233 1.01 -17.41 11.14
N SER A 234 0.91 -16.11 11.44
CA SER A 234 -0.25 -15.51 12.11
C SER A 234 -1.46 -15.23 11.22
N GLY A 235 -1.46 -15.71 9.97
CA GLY A 235 -2.53 -15.46 9.01
C GLY A 235 -2.57 -14.00 8.53
N LEU A 236 -1.42 -13.32 8.48
CA LEU A 236 -1.30 -11.91 8.09
C LEU A 236 -2.01 -11.60 6.74
N PRO A 237 -1.81 -12.37 5.65
CA PRO A 237 -2.51 -12.10 4.39
C PRO A 237 -4.04 -12.14 4.53
N THR A 238 -4.56 -13.11 5.28
CA THR A 238 -5.99 -13.26 5.57
C THR A 238 -6.53 -12.03 6.30
N ARG A 239 -5.86 -11.61 7.38
CA ARG A 239 -6.27 -10.50 8.23
C ARG A 239 -6.22 -9.17 7.49
N ALA A 240 -5.11 -8.91 6.79
CA ALA A 240 -4.93 -7.73 5.96
C ALA A 240 -5.99 -7.63 4.86
N THR A 241 -6.23 -8.72 4.11
CA THR A 241 -7.24 -8.76 3.04
C THR A 241 -8.65 -8.56 3.58
N THR A 242 -8.98 -9.17 4.72
CA THR A 242 -10.29 -9.02 5.35
C THR A 242 -10.52 -7.58 5.81
N SER A 243 -9.52 -6.96 6.45
CA SER A 243 -9.59 -5.55 6.84
C SER A 243 -9.66 -4.61 5.64
N PHE A 244 -8.94 -4.90 4.56
CA PHE A 244 -9.05 -4.16 3.30
C PHE A 244 -10.44 -4.26 2.68
N LEU A 245 -11.02 -5.47 2.62
CA LEU A 245 -12.38 -5.71 2.12
C LEU A 245 -13.42 -4.95 2.95
N ARG A 246 -13.27 -4.95 4.27
CA ARG A 246 -14.12 -4.17 5.18
C ARG A 246 -14.00 -2.67 4.93
N GLY A 247 -12.78 -2.13 4.92
CA GLY A 247 -12.57 -0.69 4.81
C GLY A 247 -12.82 -0.10 3.43
N SER A 248 -12.58 -0.87 2.37
CA SER A 248 -12.65 -0.38 0.99
C SER A 248 -13.92 -0.76 0.23
N TYR A 249 -14.60 -1.82 0.66
CA TYR A 249 -15.79 -2.35 -0.03
C TYR A 249 -16.99 -2.53 0.90
N ASP A 250 -16.85 -2.25 2.20
CA ASP A 250 -17.86 -2.50 3.24
C ASP A 250 -18.36 -3.96 3.25
N LEU A 251 -17.46 -4.90 2.95
CA LEU A 251 -17.78 -6.32 2.95
C LEU A 251 -17.45 -6.94 4.30
N HIS A 252 -18.43 -7.61 4.89
CA HIS A 252 -18.33 -8.32 6.17
C HIS A 252 -18.76 -9.78 6.01
N GLY A 253 -18.37 -10.65 6.95
CA GLY A 253 -18.88 -12.02 7.04
C GLY A 253 -18.75 -12.83 5.73
N GLU A 254 -19.86 -13.41 5.27
CA GLU A 254 -19.90 -14.34 4.14
C GLU A 254 -19.47 -13.72 2.79
N PRO A 255 -19.97 -12.54 2.38
CA PRO A 255 -19.46 -11.84 1.21
C PRO A 255 -17.94 -11.62 1.22
N ALA A 256 -17.37 -11.20 2.36
CA ALA A 256 -15.93 -10.99 2.49
C ALA A 256 -15.15 -12.31 2.33
N ARG A 257 -15.65 -13.40 2.92
CA ARG A 257 -15.05 -14.74 2.79
C ARG A 257 -15.03 -15.23 1.34
N LYS A 258 -16.09 -14.98 0.57
CA LYS A 258 -16.14 -15.33 -0.87
C LYS A 258 -15.16 -14.49 -1.70
N ALA A 259 -15.06 -13.20 -1.41
CA ALA A 259 -14.08 -12.31 -2.06
C ALA A 259 -12.63 -12.75 -1.75
N LEU A 260 -12.35 -13.08 -0.49
CA LEU A 260 -11.07 -13.64 -0.04
C LEU A 260 -10.73 -14.97 -0.76
N GLY A 261 -11.71 -15.85 -0.97
CA GLY A 261 -11.49 -17.07 -1.75
C GLY A 261 -10.98 -16.78 -3.18
N THR A 262 -11.50 -15.73 -3.81
CA THR A 262 -11.03 -15.30 -5.14
C THR A 262 -9.59 -14.79 -5.08
N SER A 263 -9.19 -14.13 -3.99
CA SER A 263 -7.84 -13.60 -3.85
C SER A 263 -6.79 -14.68 -3.66
N TYR A 264 -7.13 -15.78 -2.98
CA TYR A 264 -6.27 -16.96 -2.89
C TYR A 264 -6.06 -17.65 -4.24
N VAL A 265 -7.14 -17.84 -5.00
CA VAL A 265 -7.04 -18.41 -6.35
C VAL A 265 -6.17 -17.51 -7.24
N GLY A 266 -6.38 -16.19 -7.18
CA GLY A 266 -5.56 -15.22 -7.91
C GLY A 266 -4.08 -15.31 -7.55
N ALA A 267 -3.75 -15.38 -6.26
CA ALA A 267 -2.38 -15.54 -5.79
C ALA A 267 -1.75 -16.86 -6.28
N VAL A 268 -2.46 -17.99 -6.16
CA VAL A 268 -1.96 -19.29 -6.63
C VAL A 268 -1.69 -19.28 -8.13
N VAL A 269 -2.62 -18.75 -8.93
CA VAL A 269 -2.46 -18.66 -10.39
C VAL A 269 -1.28 -17.75 -10.75
N ALA A 270 -1.16 -16.59 -10.10
CA ALA A 270 -0.04 -15.67 -10.34
C ALA A 270 1.31 -16.33 -10.01
N THR A 271 1.41 -17.06 -8.90
CA THR A 271 2.61 -17.80 -8.51
C THR A 271 2.94 -18.89 -9.53
N LEU A 272 1.98 -19.72 -9.91
CA LEU A 272 2.21 -20.80 -10.88
C LEU A 272 2.67 -20.27 -12.23
N LEU A 273 2.01 -19.23 -12.76
CA LEU A 273 2.42 -18.58 -14.00
C LEU A 273 3.82 -17.98 -13.87
N GLY A 274 4.10 -17.30 -12.74
CA GLY A 274 5.41 -16.74 -12.46
C GLY A 274 6.52 -17.80 -12.43
N THR A 275 6.27 -18.94 -11.79
CA THR A 275 7.18 -20.09 -11.79
C THR A 275 7.43 -20.60 -13.20
N VAL A 276 6.39 -20.81 -14.01
CA VAL A 276 6.54 -21.29 -15.39
C VAL A 276 7.36 -20.32 -16.24
N VAL A 277 7.06 -19.02 -16.17
CA VAL A 277 7.80 -17.98 -16.91
C VAL A 277 9.26 -17.95 -16.47
N THR A 278 9.53 -18.03 -15.17
CA THR A 278 10.90 -18.03 -14.64
C THR A 278 11.68 -19.25 -15.11
N LEU A 279 11.09 -20.45 -15.05
CA LEU A 279 11.72 -21.67 -15.54
C LEU A 279 12.01 -21.60 -17.04
N ALA A 280 11.06 -21.12 -17.85
CA ALA A 280 11.25 -20.95 -19.28
C ALA A 280 12.39 -19.96 -19.60
N ALA A 281 12.48 -18.85 -18.86
CA ALA A 281 13.54 -17.86 -19.02
C ALA A 281 14.92 -18.43 -18.63
N ILE A 282 15.01 -19.20 -17.54
CA ILE A 282 16.26 -19.88 -17.14
C ILE A 282 16.70 -20.87 -18.22
N VAL A 283 15.77 -21.70 -18.73
CA VAL A 283 16.05 -22.64 -19.82
C VAL A 283 16.57 -21.91 -21.05
N ALA A 284 15.87 -20.85 -21.49
CA ALA A 284 16.29 -20.06 -22.64
C ALA A 284 17.70 -19.46 -22.45
N LEU A 285 18.02 -18.96 -21.27
CA LEU A 285 19.32 -18.37 -20.96
C LEU A 285 20.45 -19.41 -20.91
N VAL A 286 20.16 -20.65 -20.51
CA VAL A 286 21.15 -21.74 -20.47
C VAL A 286 21.48 -22.27 -21.88
N PHE A 287 20.53 -22.20 -22.81
CA PHE A 287 20.68 -22.73 -24.17
C PHE A 287 20.94 -21.67 -25.26
N ALA A 288 21.03 -20.39 -24.90
CA ALA A 288 21.36 -19.27 -25.80
C ALA A 288 22.87 -18.98 -25.80
#